data_AF-A0A1Q8VHY7-F1
#
_entry.id   AF-A0A1Q8VHY7-F1
#
_cell.length_a   1.000
_cell.length_b   1.000
_cell.length_c   1.000
_cell.angle_alpha   90.00
_cell.angle_beta   90.00
_cell.angle_gamma   90.00
#
_symmetry.space_group_name_H-M   'P 1'
#
loop_
_entity.id
_entity.type
_entity.pdbx_description
1 polymer ?
#
loop_
_entity_poly.entity_id
_entity_poly.type
_entity_poly.pdbx_seq_one_letter_code
_entity_poly.pdbx_strand_id
1 'polypeptide(L)'
;MQNVWFPLSITFFMLAVLTAVAGARGQSMTKPERERLFFRQTYGLSVDRMLSESPLDRDEVRRLRDSGRRDGRVRAIRYVRKWDPVPLEIAAQFVDRV
;
A
#
# COMPACT_ATOMS: atom_id res chain seq x y z
N MET A 1 -19.90 13.08 51.97
CA MET A 1 -19.72 12.14 50.84
C MET A 1 -19.56 12.93 49.53
N GLN A 2 -18.40 13.55 49.28
CA GLN A 2 -18.18 14.43 48.12
C GLN A 2 -16.82 14.22 47.40
N ASN A 3 -15.95 13.30 47.85
CA ASN A 3 -14.57 13.15 47.34
C ASN A 3 -14.36 12.11 46.23
N VAL A 4 -15.39 11.33 45.85
CA VAL A 4 -15.27 10.29 44.81
C VAL A 4 -15.59 10.79 43.40
N TRP A 5 -16.21 11.96 43.28
CA TRP A 5 -16.57 12.52 41.96
C TRP A 5 -15.36 13.01 41.18
N PHE A 6 -14.40 13.67 41.84
CA PHE A 6 -13.16 14.14 41.23
C PHE A 6 -12.31 13.03 40.57
N PRO A 7 -12.01 11.89 41.23
CA PRO A 7 -11.23 10.83 40.60
C PRO A 7 -12.00 10.13 39.46
N LEU A 8 -13.33 10.02 39.56
CA LEU A 8 -14.15 9.45 38.48
C LEU A 8 -14.12 10.32 37.23
N SER A 9 -14.23 11.65 37.37
CA SER A 9 -14.15 12.57 36.23
C SER A 9 -12.79 12.53 35.53
N ILE A 10 -11.69 12.44 36.30
CA ILE A 10 -10.33 12.33 35.74
C ILE A 10 -10.18 11.01 34.97
N THR A 11 -10.67 9.91 35.51
CA THR A 11 -10.59 8.58 34.88
C THR A 11 -11.39 8.55 33.57
N PHE A 12 -12.58 9.14 33.57
CA PHE A 12 -13.43 9.22 32.38
C PHE A 12 -12.81 10.11 31.30
N PHE A 13 -12.20 11.23 31.69
CA PHE A 13 -11.48 12.12 30.77
C PHE A 13 -10.25 11.44 30.17
N MET A 14 -9.46 10.73 30.98
CA MET A 14 -8.30 9.98 30.50
C MET A 14 -8.70 8.87 29.53
N LEU A 15 -9.81 8.16 29.80
CA LEU A 15 -10.35 7.15 28.90
C LEU A 15 -10.83 7.78 27.57
N ALA A 16 -11.49 8.95 27.63
CA ALA A 16 -11.93 9.67 26.44
C ALA A 16 -10.76 10.18 25.57
N VAL A 17 -9.67 10.63 26.21
CA VAL A 17 -8.44 11.03 25.48
C VAL A 17 -7.80 9.81 24.81
N LEU A 18 -7.72 8.67 25.50
CA LEU A 18 -7.18 7.43 24.92
C LEU A 18 -8.01 6.93 23.73
N THR A 19 -9.34 6.97 23.81
CA THR A 19 -10.20 6.56 22.69
C THR A 19 -10.14 7.54 21.52
N ALA A 20 -10.05 8.85 21.77
CA ALA A 20 -9.87 9.86 20.74
C ALA A 20 -8.52 9.70 19.99
N VAL A 21 -7.43 9.44 20.71
CA VAL A 21 -6.10 9.21 20.12
C VAL A 21 -6.04 7.87 19.37
N ALA A 22 -6.76 6.84 19.84
CA ALA A 22 -6.88 5.57 19.12
C ALA A 22 -7.72 5.72 17.83
N GLY A 23 -8.82 6.47 17.87
CA GLY A 23 -9.65 6.77 16.70
C GLY A 23 -8.94 7.63 15.65
N ALA A 24 -8.07 8.54 16.07
CA ALA A 24 -7.27 9.37 15.16
C ALA A 24 -6.21 8.60 14.35
N ARG A 25 -5.77 7.42 14.84
CA ARG A 25 -4.88 6.52 14.08
C ARG A 25 -5.61 5.73 12.99
N GLY A 26 -6.94 5.76 13.00
CA GLY A 26 -7.80 5.12 12.02
C GLY A 26 -8.05 5.95 10.77
N GLN A 27 -7.10 6.79 10.33
CA GLN A 27 -7.15 7.29 8.96
C GLN A 27 -7.03 6.07 8.05
N SER A 28 -8.16 5.63 7.53
CA SER A 28 -8.28 4.56 6.55
C SER A 28 -7.52 5.00 5.30
N MET A 29 -6.21 4.75 5.28
CA MET A 29 -5.39 5.05 4.12
C MET A 29 -6.05 4.45 2.90
N THR A 30 -6.33 5.33 1.94
CA THR A 30 -6.96 4.96 0.69
C THR A 30 -6.04 3.96 -0.03
N LYS A 31 -6.61 3.10 -0.86
CA LYS A 31 -5.84 2.12 -1.66
C LYS A 31 -4.62 2.76 -2.37
N PRO A 32 -4.72 3.91 -3.08
CA PRO A 32 -3.56 4.52 -3.72
C PRO A 32 -2.49 5.00 -2.74
N GLU A 33 -2.86 5.47 -1.55
CA GLU A 33 -1.89 5.86 -0.52
C GLU A 33 -1.12 4.67 0.01
N ARG A 34 -1.79 3.52 0.21
CA ARG A 34 -1.14 2.27 0.60
C ARG A 34 -0.15 1.79 -0.47
N GLU A 35 -0.56 1.79 -1.73
CA GLU A 35 0.31 1.38 -2.85
C GLU A 35 1.55 2.28 -2.94
N ARG A 36 1.37 3.59 -2.78
CA ARG A 36 2.48 4.55 -2.80
C ARG A 36 3.41 4.43 -1.60
N LEU A 37 2.87 4.16 -0.41
CA LEU A 37 3.66 3.92 0.79
C LEU A 37 4.42 2.60 0.72
N PHE A 38 3.80 1.54 0.19
CA PHE A 38 4.48 0.28 -0.09
C PHE A 38 5.65 0.50 -1.06
N PHE A 39 5.41 1.13 -2.21
CA PHE A 39 6.45 1.41 -3.20
C PHE A 39 7.61 2.26 -2.61
N ARG A 40 7.27 3.21 -1.74
CA ARG A 40 8.27 4.00 -1.01
C ARG A 40 9.09 3.18 -0.03
N GLN A 41 8.44 2.32 0.76
CA GLN A 41 9.11 1.55 1.81
C GLN A 41 9.95 0.42 1.24
N THR A 42 9.43 -0.31 0.25
CA THR A 42 10.08 -1.48 -0.34
C THR A 42 11.18 -1.06 -1.32
N TYR A 43 10.87 -0.13 -2.22
CA TYR A 43 11.75 0.19 -3.36
C TYR A 43 12.33 1.61 -3.31
N GLY A 44 12.07 2.38 -2.24
CA GLY A 44 12.60 3.74 -2.10
C GLY A 44 12.10 4.69 -3.18
N LEU A 45 10.92 4.45 -3.76
CA LEU A 45 10.37 5.16 -4.92
C LEU A 45 11.16 4.97 -6.24
N SER A 46 11.98 3.92 -6.36
CA SER A 46 12.75 3.63 -7.57
C SER A 46 12.20 2.43 -8.34
N VAL A 47 11.85 2.65 -9.61
CA VAL A 47 11.46 1.56 -10.53
C VAL A 47 12.65 0.68 -10.86
N ASP A 48 13.86 1.23 -10.93
CA ASP A 48 15.06 0.44 -11.23
C ASP A 48 15.41 -0.50 -10.08
N ARG A 49 15.20 -0.04 -8.84
CA ARG A 49 15.28 -0.90 -7.65
C ARG A 49 14.20 -1.97 -7.66
N MET A 50 12.96 -1.62 -8.01
CA MET A 50 11.89 -2.60 -8.18
C MET A 50 12.26 -3.64 -9.24
N LEU A 51 12.84 -3.24 -10.37
CA LEU A 51 13.31 -4.17 -11.38
C LEU A 51 14.35 -5.13 -10.78
N SER A 52 15.36 -4.64 -10.06
CA SER A 52 16.42 -5.50 -9.51
C SER A 52 16.01 -6.37 -8.33
N GLU A 53 15.16 -5.86 -7.44
CA GLU A 53 14.87 -6.50 -6.14
C GLU A 53 13.51 -7.22 -6.11
N SER A 54 12.59 -6.92 -7.05
CA SER A 54 11.27 -7.56 -7.05
C SER A 54 11.39 -9.06 -7.36
N PRO A 55 10.76 -9.95 -6.55
CA PRO A 55 10.78 -11.40 -6.77
C PRO A 55 9.86 -11.84 -7.93
N LEU A 56 9.32 -10.91 -8.71
CA LEU A 56 8.39 -11.19 -9.79
C LEU A 56 9.04 -11.99 -10.92
N ASP A 57 8.31 -12.98 -11.44
CA ASP A 57 8.72 -13.72 -12.63
C ASP A 57 8.63 -12.81 -13.86
N ARG A 58 9.81 -12.40 -14.36
CA ARG A 58 9.94 -11.53 -15.53
C ARG A 58 9.54 -12.24 -16.81
N ASP A 59 9.77 -13.54 -16.91
CA ASP A 59 9.43 -14.29 -18.11
C ASP A 59 7.91 -14.45 -18.22
N GLU A 60 7.22 -14.58 -17.09
CA GLU A 60 5.76 -14.51 -17.04
C GLU A 60 5.22 -13.14 -17.49
N VAL A 61 5.83 -12.05 -17.03
CA VAL A 61 5.44 -10.69 -17.43
C VAL A 61 5.62 -10.49 -18.94
N ARG A 62 6.76 -10.93 -19.51
CA ARG A 62 7.01 -10.89 -20.96
C ARG A 62 6.01 -11.75 -21.71
N ARG A 63 5.78 -12.99 -21.27
CA ARG A 63 4.82 -13.90 -21.88
C ARG A 63 3.41 -13.31 -21.92
N LEU A 64 2.97 -12.67 -20.85
CA LEU A 64 1.66 -12.01 -20.80
C LEU A 64 1.60 -10.79 -21.74
N ARG A 65 2.62 -9.93 -21.69
CA ARG A 65 2.73 -8.74 -22.54
C ARG A 65 2.74 -9.12 -24.02
N ASP A 66 3.57 -10.10 -24.38
CA ASP A 66 3.88 -10.51 -25.74
C ASP A 66 2.98 -11.66 -26.23
N SER A 67 1.91 -11.97 -25.50
CA SER A 67 0.95 -13.04 -25.83
C SER A 67 0.16 -12.86 -27.14
N GLY A 68 0.38 -11.76 -27.87
CA GLY A 68 -0.35 -11.42 -29.10
C GLY A 68 -1.83 -11.03 -28.88
N ARG A 69 -2.30 -11.04 -27.64
CA ARG A 69 -3.67 -10.62 -27.29
C ARG A 69 -3.74 -9.10 -27.19
N ARG A 70 -4.88 -8.53 -27.62
CA ARG A 70 -5.12 -7.07 -27.57
C ARG A 70 -4.97 -6.48 -26.16
N ASP A 71 -5.12 -7.29 -25.12
CA ASP A 71 -5.01 -6.89 -23.72
C ASP A 71 -3.77 -7.48 -23.01
N GLY A 72 -2.79 -8.01 -23.74
CA GLY A 72 -1.58 -8.63 -23.17
C GLY A 72 -0.85 -7.72 -22.18
N ARG A 73 -0.60 -6.46 -22.58
CA ARG A 73 -0.01 -5.43 -21.71
C ARG A 73 -0.85 -5.17 -20.45
N VAL A 74 -2.16 -5.10 -20.58
CA VAL A 74 -3.07 -4.87 -19.42
C VAL A 74 -3.04 -6.06 -18.47
N ARG A 75 -2.95 -7.30 -18.98
CA ARG A 75 -2.79 -8.51 -18.17
C ARG A 75 -1.44 -8.53 -17.44
N ALA A 76 -0.36 -8.15 -18.12
CA ALA A 76 0.95 -8.04 -17.51
C ALA A 76 0.95 -7.01 -16.36
N ILE A 77 0.38 -5.82 -16.57
CA ILE A 77 0.24 -4.80 -15.52
C ILE A 77 -0.59 -5.32 -14.33
N ARG A 78 -1.70 -6.01 -14.62
CA ARG A 78 -2.55 -6.61 -13.58
C ARG A 78 -1.79 -7.69 -12.81
N TYR A 79 -0.96 -8.49 -13.48
CA TYR A 79 -0.12 -9.51 -12.86
C TYR A 79 0.88 -8.86 -11.90
N VAL A 80 1.60 -7.82 -12.34
CA VAL A 80 2.52 -7.05 -11.48
C VAL A 80 1.79 -6.54 -10.24
N ARG A 81 0.66 -5.83 -10.41
CA ARG A 81 -0.10 -5.27 -9.28
C ARG A 81 -0.72 -6.31 -8.35
N LYS A 82 -0.94 -7.53 -8.83
CA LYS A 82 -1.49 -8.62 -8.04
C LYS A 82 -0.45 -9.17 -7.07
N TRP A 83 0.80 -9.28 -7.52
CA TRP A 83 1.90 -9.83 -6.72
C TRP A 83 2.69 -8.77 -5.97
N ASP A 84 2.69 -7.54 -6.48
CA ASP A 84 3.42 -6.41 -5.93
C ASP A 84 2.51 -5.18 -5.91
N PRO A 85 1.99 -4.75 -4.74
CA PRO A 85 0.94 -3.73 -4.62
C PRO A 85 1.50 -2.31 -4.85
N VAL A 86 1.96 -2.04 -6.07
CA VAL A 86 2.48 -0.75 -6.52
C VAL A 86 1.43 0.06 -7.30
N PRO A 87 1.61 1.40 -7.42
CA PRO A 87 0.74 2.24 -8.22
C PRO A 87 0.69 1.80 -9.69
N LEU A 88 -0.42 2.09 -10.37
CA LEU A 88 -0.65 1.67 -11.74
C LEU A 88 0.44 2.15 -12.70
N GLU A 89 0.88 3.39 -12.55
CA GLU A 89 1.89 4.01 -13.40
C GLU A 89 3.24 3.31 -13.23
N ILE A 90 3.55 2.88 -12.00
CA ILE A 90 4.78 2.15 -11.68
C ILE A 90 4.74 0.74 -12.25
N ALA A 91 3.62 0.03 -12.09
CA ALA A 91 3.43 -1.28 -12.70
C ALA A 91 3.52 -1.22 -14.24
N ALA A 92 2.98 -0.17 -14.86
CA ALA A 92 3.12 0.07 -16.30
C ALA A 92 4.58 0.25 -16.71
N GLN A 93 5.33 1.11 -16.00
CA GLN A 93 6.75 1.32 -16.26
C GLN A 93 7.58 0.04 -16.07
N PHE A 94 7.26 -0.77 -15.06
CA PHE A 94 7.90 -2.07 -14.86
C PHE A 94 7.69 -2.98 -16.07
N VAL A 95 6.44 -3.14 -16.53
CA VAL A 95 6.12 -3.97 -17.72
C VAL A 95 6.79 -3.47 -19.00
N ASP A 96 6.90 -2.16 -19.16
CA ASP A 96 7.51 -1.56 -20.35
C ASP A 96 9.05 -1.67 -20.34
N ARG A 97 9.68 -1.88 -19.17
CA ARG A 97 11.15 -2.00 -19.00
C ARG A 97 11.67 -3.44 -18.87
N VAL A 98 10.80 -4.41 -18.60
CA VAL A 98 11.15 -5.85 -18.48
C VAL A 98 11.40 -6.50 -19.84
#